data_AF-A0A1X0CGW1-F1
#
_entry.id   AF-A0A1X0CGW1-F1
#
_cell.length_a   1.000
_cell.length_b   1.000
_cell.length_c   1.000
_cell.angle_alpha   90.00
_cell.angle_beta   90.00
_cell.angle_gamma   90.00
#
_symmetry.space_group_name_H-M   'P 1'
#
loop_
_entity.id
_entity.type
_entity.pdbx_description
1 polymer ?
#
loop_
_entity_poly.entity_id
_entity_poly.type
_entity_poly.pdbx_seq_one_letter_code
_entity_poly.pdbx_strand_id
1 'polypeptide(L)'
;DTLPSPPPRSTNRMTTTPSYTRSQLLTICRRASVPESKWHNRDSADAQRQLGEAYALLAAGCDYAIGARSTDRTIWVTIWSRGFDWFEDGPSDGNRDAGRYYLPTPERLRNANGSDWY
;
A
#
# COMPACT_ATOMS: atom_id res chain seq x y z
N ASP A 1 29.41 -46.48 2.36
CA ASP A 1 28.29 -45.75 1.75
C ASP A 1 27.31 -45.25 2.78
N THR A 2 27.46 -43.99 3.19
CA THR A 2 26.52 -43.30 4.08
C THR A 2 26.06 -42.05 3.34
N LEU A 3 24.81 -42.04 2.89
CA LEU A 3 24.23 -40.88 2.22
C LEU A 3 24.11 -39.70 3.21
N PRO A 4 24.40 -38.46 2.81
CA PRO A 4 24.24 -37.30 3.67
C PRO A 4 22.75 -36.99 3.91
N SER A 5 22.42 -36.63 5.14
CA SER A 5 21.07 -36.24 5.56
C SER A 5 20.51 -35.08 4.74
N PRO A 6 19.20 -35.06 4.44
CA PRO A 6 18.58 -33.96 3.71
C PRO A 6 18.66 -32.64 4.52
N PRO A 7 18.75 -31.48 3.85
CA PRO A 7 18.82 -30.20 4.52
C PRO A 7 17.51 -29.93 5.30
N PRO A 8 17.58 -29.22 6.44
CA PRO A 8 16.41 -28.89 7.21
C PRO A 8 15.42 -28.05 6.39
N ARG A 9 14.15 -28.44 6.46
CA ARG A 9 13.02 -27.79 5.80
C ARG A 9 12.96 -26.33 6.24
N SER A 10 12.96 -25.43 5.26
CA SER A 10 12.88 -23.97 5.42
C SER A 10 11.91 -23.58 6.54
N THR A 11 12.43 -22.86 7.53
CA THR A 11 11.65 -22.36 8.67
C THR A 11 10.56 -21.41 8.17
N ASN A 12 9.32 -21.65 8.60
CA ASN A 12 8.20 -20.71 8.45
C ASN A 12 8.67 -19.31 8.85
N ARG A 13 8.82 -18.40 7.89
CA ARG A 13 8.91 -16.96 8.21
C ARG A 13 7.58 -16.61 8.86
N MET A 14 7.60 -16.34 10.16
CA MET A 14 6.54 -15.58 10.81
C MET A 14 6.41 -14.26 10.05
N THR A 15 5.43 -14.15 9.17
CA THR A 15 5.14 -12.94 8.41
C THR A 15 4.40 -11.99 9.34
N THR A 16 5.15 -11.29 10.18
CA THR A 16 4.62 -10.14 10.92
C THR A 16 4.06 -9.17 9.88
N THR A 17 2.75 -8.94 9.88
CA THR A 17 2.16 -7.94 8.97
C THR A 17 2.84 -6.61 9.29
N PRO A 18 3.50 -5.96 8.32
CA PRO A 18 4.22 -4.73 8.60
C PRO A 18 3.23 -3.68 9.09
N SER A 19 3.48 -3.13 10.28
CA SER A 19 2.66 -2.06 10.85
C SER A 19 3.15 -0.73 10.30
N TYR A 20 2.24 0.03 9.68
CA TYR A 20 2.52 1.39 9.20
C TYR A 20 1.59 2.38 9.88
N THR A 21 2.16 3.45 10.43
CA THR A 21 1.40 4.58 10.94
C THR A 21 0.93 5.46 9.78
N ARG A 22 -0.16 6.22 10.00
CA ARG A 22 -0.67 7.20 9.03
C ARG A 22 0.42 8.16 8.54
N SER A 23 1.27 8.65 9.45
CA SER A 23 2.38 9.56 9.11
C SER A 23 3.40 8.91 8.18
N GLN A 24 3.72 7.63 8.41
CA GLN A 24 4.60 6.86 7.52
C GLN A 24 3.97 6.68 6.14
N LEU A 25 2.67 6.33 6.08
CA LEU A 25 1.95 6.18 4.81
C LEU A 25 1.89 7.50 4.02
N LEU A 26 1.59 8.62 4.68
CA LEU A 26 1.60 9.95 4.05
C LEU A 26 2.99 10.30 3.49
N THR A 27 4.04 10.00 4.25
CA THR A 27 5.43 10.22 3.81
C THR A 27 5.76 9.37 2.59
N ILE A 28 5.33 8.11 2.57
CA ILE A 28 5.50 7.20 1.42
C ILE A 28 4.77 7.77 0.20
N CYS A 29 3.51 8.17 0.34
CA CYS A 29 2.73 8.71 -0.78
C CYS A 29 3.39 9.95 -1.39
N ARG A 30 3.82 10.90 -0.55
CA ARG A 30 4.52 12.11 -1.04
C ARG A 30 5.80 11.80 -1.78
N ARG A 31 6.60 10.84 -1.28
CA ARG A 31 7.87 10.44 -1.92
C ARG A 31 7.69 9.61 -3.18
N ALA A 32 6.59 8.87 -3.26
CA ALA A 32 6.23 8.03 -4.39
C ALA A 32 5.62 8.81 -5.56
N SER A 33 5.15 10.02 -5.31
CA SER A 33 4.64 10.91 -6.36
C SER A 33 5.81 11.51 -7.11
N VAL A 34 5.84 11.29 -8.43
CA VAL A 34 6.91 11.76 -9.31
C VAL A 34 6.34 12.45 -10.55
N PRO A 35 7.06 13.40 -11.16
CA PRO A 35 6.64 14.04 -12.41
C PRO A 35 6.35 13.01 -13.51
N GLU A 36 5.40 13.31 -14.39
CA GLU A 36 5.00 12.45 -15.51
C GLU A 36 6.19 12.06 -16.41
N SER A 37 7.16 12.95 -16.59
CA SER A 37 8.40 12.68 -17.34
C SER A 37 9.26 11.55 -16.76
N LYS A 38 8.96 11.07 -15.56
CA LYS A 38 9.64 9.96 -14.90
C LYS A 38 8.83 8.66 -14.89
N TRP A 39 7.68 8.64 -15.55
CA TRP A 39 6.83 7.47 -15.63
C TRP A 39 7.41 6.45 -16.63
N HIS A 40 7.42 5.18 -16.25
CA HIS A 40 8.14 4.13 -16.94
C HIS A 40 7.27 3.27 -17.86
N ASN A 41 5.97 3.16 -17.60
CA ASN A 41 5.09 2.32 -18.41
C ASN A 41 3.64 2.83 -18.41
N ARG A 42 2.78 2.11 -19.14
CA ARG A 42 1.37 2.45 -19.32
C ARG A 42 0.56 2.46 -18.01
N ASP A 43 1.02 1.73 -17.00
CA ASP A 43 0.30 1.55 -15.73
C ASP A 43 0.70 2.63 -14.70
N SER A 44 1.79 3.37 -14.94
CA SER A 44 2.27 4.47 -14.09
C SER A 44 1.20 5.52 -13.84
N ALA A 45 0.39 5.86 -14.85
CA ALA A 45 -0.66 6.86 -14.72
C ALA A 45 -1.72 6.45 -13.68
N ASP A 46 -2.17 5.20 -13.74
CA ASP A 46 -3.17 4.68 -12.80
C ASP A 46 -2.58 4.48 -11.40
N ALA A 47 -1.32 4.04 -11.31
CA ALA A 47 -0.61 3.95 -10.05
C ALA A 47 -0.48 5.32 -9.35
N GLN A 48 -0.18 6.38 -10.11
CA GLN A 48 -0.05 7.74 -9.57
C GLN A 48 -1.40 8.35 -9.18
N ARG A 49 -2.48 8.06 -9.91
CA ARG A 49 -3.85 8.46 -9.51
C ARG A 49 -4.27 7.80 -8.20
N GLN A 50 -4.12 6.47 -8.11
CA GLN A 50 -4.45 5.72 -6.89
C GLN A 50 -3.60 6.19 -5.69
N LEU A 51 -2.33 6.50 -5.93
CA LEU A 51 -1.45 7.08 -4.91
C LEU A 51 -1.95 8.44 -4.41
N GLY A 52 -2.38 9.32 -5.32
CA GLY A 52 -2.94 10.62 -4.99
C GLY A 52 -4.24 10.52 -4.19
N GLU A 53 -5.12 9.60 -4.58
CA GLU A 53 -6.37 9.33 -3.87
C GLU A 53 -6.11 8.79 -2.46
N ALA A 54 -5.24 7.78 -2.33
CA ALA A 54 -4.84 7.24 -1.02
C ALA A 54 -4.24 8.32 -0.12
N TYR A 55 -3.39 9.19 -0.67
CA TYR A 55 -2.81 10.32 0.05
C TYR A 55 -3.90 11.27 0.57
N ALA A 56 -4.85 11.65 -0.29
CA ALA A 56 -5.93 12.57 0.07
C ALA A 56 -6.80 12.00 1.20
N LEU A 57 -7.20 10.73 1.11
CA LEU A 57 -8.03 10.08 2.13
C LEU A 57 -7.28 9.89 3.47
N LEU A 58 -6.01 9.48 3.42
CA LEU A 58 -5.18 9.38 4.64
C LEU A 58 -5.00 10.74 5.31
N ALA A 59 -4.79 11.80 4.52
CA ALA A 59 -4.61 13.17 5.03
C ALA A 59 -5.91 13.73 5.61
N ALA A 60 -7.06 13.35 5.07
CA ALA A 60 -8.39 13.68 5.59
C ALA A 60 -8.73 12.97 6.92
N GLY A 61 -7.86 12.08 7.41
CA GLY A 61 -8.07 11.39 8.68
C GLY A 61 -8.97 10.16 8.57
N CYS A 62 -9.22 9.65 7.36
CA CYS A 62 -9.97 8.41 7.17
C CYS A 62 -9.31 7.23 7.92
N ASP A 63 -10.15 6.28 8.32
CA ASP A 63 -9.69 5.03 8.93
C ASP A 63 -9.04 4.15 7.87
N TYR A 64 -8.04 3.38 8.28
CA TYR A 64 -7.30 2.53 7.37
C TYR A 64 -6.84 1.24 8.06
N ALA A 65 -6.54 0.23 7.25
CA ALA A 65 -5.94 -1.00 7.69
C ALA A 65 -4.87 -1.44 6.69
N ILE A 66 -3.79 -2.03 7.20
CA ILE A 66 -2.77 -2.66 6.37
C ILE A 66 -3.23 -4.07 6.03
N GLY A 67 -3.30 -4.36 4.74
CA GLY A 67 -3.71 -5.67 4.24
C GLY A 67 -2.66 -6.74 4.51
N ALA A 68 -3.11 -7.93 4.90
CA ALA A 68 -2.25 -9.10 5.16
C ALA A 68 -1.42 -9.57 3.95
N ARG A 69 -1.79 -9.13 2.73
CA ARG A 69 -1.04 -9.41 1.49
C ARG A 69 0.13 -8.45 1.25
N SER A 70 0.41 -7.54 2.18
CA SER A 70 1.56 -6.63 2.08
C SER A 70 2.86 -7.43 2.07
N THR A 71 3.75 -7.08 1.15
CA THR A 71 5.06 -7.71 0.96
C THR A 71 6.17 -6.70 1.22
N ASP A 72 7.41 -7.15 1.09
CA ASP A 72 8.60 -6.29 1.02
C ASP A 72 8.60 -5.30 -0.16
N ARG A 73 7.76 -5.51 -1.17
CA ARG A 73 7.66 -4.65 -2.37
C ARG A 73 6.42 -3.76 -2.39
N THR A 74 5.33 -4.20 -1.78
CA THR A 74 4.02 -3.55 -1.91
C THR A 74 3.30 -3.52 -0.58
N ILE A 75 2.86 -2.34 -0.18
CA ILE A 75 2.00 -2.13 0.98
C ILE A 75 0.57 -2.08 0.46
N TRP A 76 -0.27 -3.03 0.85
CA TRP A 76 -1.70 -2.95 0.58
C TRP A 76 -2.38 -2.19 1.70
N VAL A 77 -3.14 -1.15 1.37
CA VAL A 77 -3.91 -0.37 2.33
C VAL A 77 -5.38 -0.34 1.92
N THR A 78 -6.25 -0.69 2.85
CA THR A 78 -7.69 -0.42 2.71
C THR A 78 -7.98 0.86 3.48
N ILE A 79 -8.68 1.80 2.86
CA ILE A 79 -9.09 3.06 3.48
C ILE A 79 -10.61 3.16 3.40
N TRP A 80 -11.25 3.49 4.51
CA TRP A 80 -12.69 3.64 4.59
C TRP A 80 -13.07 5.12 4.65
N SER A 81 -13.95 5.54 3.75
CA SER A 81 -14.44 6.92 3.67
C SER A 81 -15.96 6.97 3.77
N ARG A 82 -16.51 8.17 3.99
CA ARG A 82 -17.96 8.39 4.01
C ARG A 82 -18.40 8.67 2.58
N GLY A 83 -19.01 7.66 1.97
CA GLY A 83 -19.47 7.66 0.59
C GLY A 83 -20.88 8.22 0.43
N PHE A 84 -21.45 8.00 -0.75
CA PHE A 84 -22.83 8.39 -1.06
C PHE A 84 -23.83 7.80 -0.03
N ASP A 85 -23.78 6.49 0.19
CA ASP A 85 -24.70 5.77 1.07
C ASP A 85 -24.62 6.25 2.53
N TRP A 86 -23.45 6.69 3.00
CA TRP A 86 -23.31 7.27 4.34
C TRP A 86 -24.18 8.53 4.51
N PHE A 87 -24.30 9.34 3.46
CA PHE A 87 -25.03 10.59 3.49
C PHE A 87 -26.52 10.42 3.13
N GLU A 88 -26.88 9.45 2.28
CA GLU A 88 -28.28 9.20 1.89
C GLU A 88 -29.01 8.27 2.87
N ASP A 89 -28.40 7.15 3.25
CA ASP A 89 -29.03 6.11 4.08
C ASP A 89 -28.66 6.24 5.58
N GLY A 90 -27.81 7.23 5.89
CA GLY A 90 -27.41 7.59 7.24
C GLY A 90 -26.12 6.91 7.74
N PRO A 91 -25.60 7.36 8.89
CA PRO A 91 -24.29 6.94 9.38
C PRO A 91 -24.31 5.50 9.91
N SER A 92 -23.70 4.58 9.17
CA SER A 92 -23.42 3.22 9.62
C SER A 92 -22.10 2.72 9.01
N ASP A 93 -21.40 1.82 9.71
CA ASP A 93 -20.16 1.23 9.17
C ASP A 93 -20.40 0.45 7.86
N GLY A 94 -21.61 -0.10 7.68
CA GLY A 94 -22.02 -0.75 6.44
C GLY A 94 -22.16 0.19 5.25
N ASN A 95 -22.31 1.50 5.50
CA ASN A 95 -22.53 2.53 4.48
C ASN A 95 -21.23 3.30 4.14
N ARG A 96 -20.07 2.80 4.57
CA ARG A 96 -18.76 3.40 4.24
C ARG A 96 -18.21 2.81 2.95
N ASP A 97 -17.67 3.66 2.11
CA ASP A 97 -16.91 3.23 0.94
C ASP A 97 -15.56 2.67 1.37
N ALA A 98 -15.16 1.55 0.79
CA ALA A 98 -13.86 0.92 1.02
C ALA A 98 -13.02 0.95 -0.25
N GLY A 99 -11.98 1.79 -0.26
CA GLY A 99 -10.97 1.82 -1.32
C GLY A 99 -9.77 0.94 -0.97
N ARG A 100 -9.29 0.13 -1.92
CA ARG A 100 -8.07 -0.66 -1.77
C ARG A 100 -6.98 -0.11 -2.66
N TYR A 101 -5.90 0.34 -2.03
CA TYR A 101 -4.75 0.97 -2.69
C TYR A 101 -3.48 0.15 -2.45
N TYR A 102 -2.51 0.30 -3.34
CA TYR A 102 -1.19 -0.27 -3.19
C TYR A 102 -0.13 0.83 -3.24
N LEU A 103 0.76 0.83 -2.26
CA LEU A 103 1.84 1.80 -2.12
C LEU A 103 3.19 1.08 -2.23
N PRO A 104 4.25 1.75 -2.71
CA PRO A 104 5.59 1.18 -2.67
C PRO A 104 6.11 1.13 -1.24
N THR A 105 6.94 0.15 -0.92
CA THR A 105 7.67 0.15 0.36
C THR A 105 8.77 1.21 0.37
N PRO A 106 9.25 1.65 1.56
CA PRO A 106 10.40 2.54 1.65
C PRO A 106 11.64 2.01 0.93
N GLU A 107 11.82 0.68 0.90
CA GLU A 107 12.91 0.04 0.17
C GLU A 107 12.74 0.16 -1.34
N ARG A 108 11.54 -0.13 -1.87
CA ARG A 108 11.23 0.06 -3.29
C ARG A 108 11.47 1.50 -3.74
N LEU A 109 11.08 2.48 -2.91
CA LEU A 109 11.33 3.90 -3.19
C LEU A 109 12.81 4.28 -3.19
N ARG A 110 13.63 3.69 -2.29
CA ARG A 110 15.08 3.91 -2.32
C ARG A 110 15.67 3.37 -3.62
N ASN A 111 15.23 2.20 -4.05
CA ASN A 111 15.75 1.54 -5.26
C ASN A 111 15.28 2.24 -6.55
N ALA A 112 14.12 2.90 -6.54
CA ALA A 112 13.63 3.70 -7.67
C ALA A 112 14.48 4.95 -7.94
N ASN A 113 15.31 5.39 -6.97
CA ASN A 113 16.23 6.52 -7.11
C ASN A 113 15.61 7.81 -7.70
N GLY A 114 14.36 8.09 -7.31
CA GLY A 114 13.64 9.28 -7.75
C GLY A 114 12.97 9.17 -9.12
N SER A 115 13.00 8.01 -9.77
CA SER A 115 12.09 7.63 -10.86
C SER A 115 10.76 7.10 -10.32
N ASP A 116 9.82 6.73 -11.20
CA ASP A 116 8.63 6.03 -10.72
C ASP A 116 8.99 4.68 -10.08
N TRP A 117 8.09 4.21 -9.23
CA TRP A 117 8.27 2.97 -8.48
C TRP A 117 7.55 1.80 -9.12
N TYR A 118 6.81 2.01 -10.21
CA TYR A 118 5.91 1.00 -10.77
C TYR A 118 6.67 0.08 -11.72
#